data_AF-A0A968MZF4-F1
#
_entry.id   AF-A0A968MZF4-F1
#
_cell.length_a   1.000
_cell.length_b   1.000
_cell.length_c   1.000
_cell.angle_alpha   90.00
_cell.angle_beta   90.00
_cell.angle_gamma   90.00
#
_symmetry.space_group_name_H-M   'P 1'
#
loop_
_entity.id
_entity.type
_entity.pdbx_description
1 polymer ?
#
loop_
_entity_poly.entity_id
_entity_poly.type
_entity_poly.pdbx_seq_one_letter_code
_entity_poly.pdbx_strand_id
1 'polypeptide(L)'
;MSDNILGPYTYKGVILDEVNSETNHHSITEYKGKWYFFYHNSDLALKNIPEGSPDRKYIQWRRSVCAEYLYYNDDGTIKKIIPTTKGVNLF
;
A
#
# COMPACT_ATOMS: atom_id res chain seq x y z
N MET A 1 -8.32 -16.15 0.28
CA MET A 1 -7.42 -17.26 0.63
C MET A 1 -8.00 -18.55 0.10
N SER A 2 -7.16 -19.43 -0.44
CA SER A 2 -7.52 -20.74 -0.99
C SER A 2 -6.28 -21.63 -0.98
N ASP A 3 -6.47 -22.94 -0.91
CA ASP A 3 -5.42 -23.94 -1.04
C ASP A 3 -5.18 -24.34 -2.51
N ASN A 4 -5.93 -23.75 -3.46
CA ASN A 4 -5.78 -23.97 -4.90
C ASN A 4 -5.67 -22.62 -5.65
N ILE A 5 -4.74 -22.54 -6.62
CA ILE A 5 -4.52 -21.33 -7.43
C ILE A 5 -5.76 -20.88 -8.23
N LEU A 6 -6.66 -21.81 -8.55
CA LEU A 6 -7.90 -21.53 -9.26
C LEU A 6 -9.11 -21.35 -8.32
N GLY A 7 -8.92 -21.43 -7.00
CA GLY A 7 -9.98 -21.30 -6.01
C GLY A 7 -10.74 -22.60 -5.72
N PRO A 8 -11.90 -22.52 -5.03
CA PRO A 8 -12.62 -21.30 -4.66
C PRO A 8 -11.89 -20.47 -3.61
N TYR A 9 -12.08 -19.14 -3.65
CA TYR A 9 -11.47 -18.20 -2.72
C TYR A 9 -12.45 -17.77 -1.62
N THR A 10 -11.99 -17.77 -0.38
CA THR A 10 -12.69 -17.14 0.75
C THR A 10 -12.12 -15.74 1.00
N TYR A 11 -13.00 -14.73 1.07
CA TYR A 11 -12.64 -13.38 1.48
C TYR A 11 -12.16 -13.37 2.95
N LYS A 12 -11.11 -12.60 3.24
CA LYS A 12 -10.47 -12.55 4.58
C LYS A 12 -10.33 -11.14 5.16
N GLY A 13 -10.96 -10.13 4.55
CA GLY A 13 -10.92 -8.76 5.05
C GLY A 13 -10.12 -7.80 4.17
N VAL A 14 -10.13 -6.53 4.58
CA VAL A 14 -9.41 -5.42 3.95
C VAL A 14 -8.01 -5.34 4.56
N ILE A 15 -6.98 -5.31 3.72
CA ILE A 15 -5.58 -5.22 4.16
C ILE A 15 -4.99 -3.81 4.03
N LEU A 16 -5.56 -2.95 3.18
CA LEU A 16 -5.21 -1.54 3.03
C LEU A 16 -6.50 -0.75 2.79
N ASP A 17 -6.71 0.32 3.55
CA ASP A 17 -7.85 1.22 3.34
C ASP A 17 -7.66 2.10 2.10
N GLU A 18 -8.66 2.94 1.81
CA GLU A 18 -8.54 3.94 0.75
C GLU A 18 -7.34 4.87 1.00
N VAL A 19 -6.63 5.18 -0.09
CA VAL A 19 -5.51 6.11 -0.11
C VAL A 19 -5.93 7.38 -0.85
N ASN A 20 -5.20 8.48 -0.66
CA ASN A 20 -5.53 9.77 -1.26
C ASN A 20 -5.33 9.85 -2.79
N SER A 21 -4.82 8.79 -3.41
CA SER A 21 -4.86 8.61 -4.86
C SER A 21 -6.13 7.83 -5.22
N GLU A 22 -6.90 8.31 -6.18
CA GLU A 22 -8.19 7.77 -6.62
C GLU A 22 -8.18 6.25 -6.92
N THR A 23 -7.01 5.70 -7.26
CA THR A 23 -6.83 4.26 -7.46
C THR A 23 -5.93 3.68 -6.39
N ASN A 24 -6.12 2.41 -6.08
CA ASN A 24 -5.17 1.61 -5.29
C ASN A 24 -4.56 0.53 -6.20
N HIS A 25 -3.23 0.44 -6.24
CA HIS A 25 -2.50 -0.62 -6.92
C HIS A 25 -1.36 -1.06 -5.99
N HIS A 26 -1.30 -2.36 -5.71
CA HIS A 26 -0.36 -2.90 -4.74
C HIS A 26 0.28 -4.20 -5.22
N SER A 27 1.38 -4.60 -4.56
CA SER A 27 2.00 -5.91 -4.69
C SER A 27 2.56 -6.38 -3.34
N ILE A 28 2.69 -7.69 -3.18
CA ILE A 28 3.24 -8.33 -1.98
C ILE A 28 4.41 -9.20 -2.40
N THR A 29 5.58 -8.97 -1.81
CA THR A 29 6.81 -9.68 -2.18
C THR A 29 7.66 -9.95 -0.95
N GLU A 30 8.26 -11.14 -0.90
CA GLU A 30 9.30 -11.46 0.08
C GLU A 30 10.69 -11.10 -0.46
N TYR A 31 11.49 -10.42 0.37
CA TYR A 31 12.87 -10.09 0.06
C TYR A 31 13.75 -10.18 1.31
N LYS A 32 14.85 -10.94 1.24
CA LYS A 32 15.78 -11.15 2.38
C LYS A 32 15.07 -11.57 3.68
N GLY A 33 14.11 -12.49 3.58
CA GLY A 33 13.38 -13.04 4.73
C GLY A 33 12.40 -12.08 5.40
N LYS A 34 12.00 -10.99 4.71
CA LYS A 34 10.96 -10.06 5.17
C LYS A 34 9.92 -9.89 4.08
N TRP A 35 8.65 -9.77 4.47
CA TRP A 35 7.56 -9.47 3.55
C TRP A 35 7.35 -7.97 3.44
N TYR A 36 7.11 -7.52 2.20
CA TYR A 36 6.91 -6.13 1.86
C TYR A 36 5.56 -5.97 1.17
N PHE A 37 4.87 -4.90 1.53
CA PHE A 37 3.66 -4.43 0.86
C PHE A 37 3.99 -3.14 0.12
N PHE A 38 4.01 -3.21 -1.21
CA PHE A 38 4.20 -2.04 -2.06
C PHE A 38 2.85 -1.50 -2.49
N TYR A 39 2.69 -0.18 -2.49
CA TYR A 39 1.49 0.50 -2.96
C TYR A 39 1.86 1.90 -3.48
N HIS A 40 0.86 2.68 -3.91
CA HIS A 40 1.06 4.09 -4.24
C HIS A 40 0.15 5.01 -3.45
N ASN A 41 0.56 6.27 -3.30
CA ASN A 41 -0.29 7.36 -2.83
C ASN A 41 0.17 8.71 -3.42
N SER A 42 -0.49 9.81 -3.06
CA SER A 42 -0.22 11.17 -3.55
C SER A 42 0.50 12.08 -2.54
N ASP A 43 1.02 11.55 -1.43
CA ASP A 43 1.59 12.35 -0.33
C ASP A 43 2.80 13.19 -0.75
N LEU A 44 3.70 12.60 -1.56
CA LEU A 44 4.86 13.33 -2.05
C LEU A 44 4.46 14.52 -2.93
N ALA A 45 3.42 14.35 -3.74
CA ALA A 45 2.88 15.45 -4.54
C ALA A 45 2.21 16.51 -3.65
N LEU A 46 1.48 16.11 -2.61
CA LEU A 46 0.84 17.03 -1.65
C LEU A 46 1.87 17.86 -0.90
N LYS A 47 3.03 17.26 -0.59
CA LYS A 47 4.15 17.94 0.07
C LYS A 47 4.84 18.96 -0.83
N ASN A 48 4.99 18.66 -2.12
CA ASN A 48 5.80 19.46 -3.04
C ASN A 48 5.01 20.52 -3.83
N ILE A 49 3.70 20.34 -3.98
CA ILE A 49 2.84 21.28 -4.72
C ILE A 49 2.19 22.23 -3.70
N PRO A 50 2.37 23.57 -3.76
CA PRO A 50 1.71 24.49 -2.84
C PRO A 50 0.18 24.37 -2.85
N GLU A 51 -0.49 24.67 -1.74
CA GLU A 51 -1.96 24.59 -1.63
C GLU A 51 -2.69 25.50 -2.62
N GLY A 52 -2.15 26.68 -2.91
CA GLY A 52 -2.72 27.61 -3.91
C GLY A 52 -2.36 27.29 -5.36
N SER A 53 -1.65 26.20 -5.64
CA SER A 53 -1.20 25.88 -7.00
C SER A 53 -2.36 25.37 -7.86
N PRO A 54 -2.49 25.82 -9.13
CA PRO A 54 -3.47 25.26 -10.07
C PRO A 54 -3.28 23.76 -10.33
N ASP A 55 -2.08 23.23 -10.04
CA ASP A 55 -1.77 21.82 -10.19
C ASP A 55 -2.40 20.93 -9.12
N ARG A 56 -2.95 21.51 -8.03
CA ARG A 56 -3.63 20.76 -6.97
C ARG A 56 -4.81 19.94 -7.48
N LYS A 57 -5.47 20.39 -8.55
CA LYS A 57 -6.56 19.63 -9.20
C LYS A 57 -6.12 18.29 -9.77
N TYR A 58 -4.82 18.08 -9.97
CA TYR A 58 -4.28 16.83 -10.51
C TYR A 58 -3.74 15.86 -9.43
N ILE A 59 -3.92 16.19 -8.15
CA ILE A 59 -3.25 15.49 -7.07
C ILE A 59 -3.55 13.98 -7.02
N GLN A 60 -4.78 13.59 -7.28
CA GLN A 60 -5.23 12.20 -7.21
C GLN A 60 -4.58 11.29 -8.26
N TRP A 61 -4.02 11.86 -9.34
CA TRP A 61 -3.30 11.12 -10.38
C TRP A 61 -1.76 11.17 -10.23
N ARG A 62 -1.25 12.05 -9.37
CA ARG A 62 0.19 12.19 -9.09
C ARG A 62 0.63 11.23 -8.00
N ARG A 63 1.02 10.02 -8.40
CA ARG A 63 1.34 8.90 -7.51
C ARG A 63 2.83 8.74 -7.28
N SER A 64 3.20 8.29 -6.10
CA SER A 64 4.56 7.85 -5.72
C SER A 64 4.50 6.48 -5.08
N VAL A 65 5.55 5.67 -5.27
CA VAL A 65 5.65 4.33 -4.68
C VAL A 65 5.95 4.44 -3.19
N CYS A 66 5.23 3.66 -2.40
CA CYS A 66 5.40 3.50 -0.96
C CYS A 66 5.65 2.02 -0.65
N ALA A 67 6.30 1.74 0.49
CA ALA A 67 6.56 0.39 0.95
C ALA A 67 6.42 0.31 2.47
N GLU A 68 5.71 -0.72 2.93
CA GLU A 68 5.57 -1.08 4.34
C GLU A 68 6.02 -2.53 4.56
N TYR A 69 6.43 -2.86 5.78
CA TYR A 69 6.57 -4.26 6.17
C TYR A 69 5.19 -4.92 6.29
N LEU A 70 5.06 -6.13 5.75
CA LEU A 70 3.88 -6.95 5.90
C LEU A 70 4.14 -8.06 6.92
N TYR A 71 3.14 -8.34 7.74
CA TYR A 71 3.17 -9.41 8.72
C TYR A 71 1.92 -10.27 8.59
N TYR A 72 2.10 -11.58 8.75
CA TYR A 72 0.99 -12.52 8.86
C TYR A 72 0.63 -12.72 10.33
N ASN A 73 -0.64 -13.02 10.59
CA ASN A 73 -1.11 -13.61 11.84
C ASN A 73 -0.80 -15.11 11.84
N ASP A 74 -0.92 -15.76 13.01
CA ASP A 74 -0.66 -17.19 13.16
C ASP A 74 -1.62 -18.06 12.33
N ASP A 75 -2.81 -17.54 12.01
CA ASP A 75 -3.80 -18.19 11.14
C ASP A 75 -3.55 -17.96 9.64
N GLY A 76 -2.43 -17.32 9.28
CA GLY A 76 -2.04 -17.00 7.91
C GLY A 76 -2.75 -15.79 7.30
N THR A 77 -3.66 -15.11 8.01
CA THR A 77 -4.25 -13.86 7.53
C THR A 77 -3.23 -12.72 7.58
N ILE A 78 -3.44 -11.67 6.78
CA ILE A 78 -2.53 -10.51 6.73
C ILE A 78 -2.92 -9.51 7.80
N LYS A 79 -1.94 -9.03 8.59
CA LYS A 79 -2.12 -7.87 9.45
C LYS A 79 -2.34 -6.63 8.59
N LYS A 80 -3.37 -5.84 8.92
CA LYS A 80 -3.72 -4.64 8.18
C LYS A 80 -2.52 -3.70 8.06
N ILE A 81 -2.26 -3.22 6.85
CA ILE A 81 -1.22 -2.26 6.54
C ILE A 81 -1.67 -0.89 7.00
N ILE A 82 -0.82 -0.23 7.78
CA ILE A 82 -1.01 1.15 8.21
C ILE A 82 0.06 1.99 7.50
N PRO A 83 -0.30 2.76 6.46
CA PRO A 83 0.61 3.68 5.80
C PRO A 83 1.35 4.57 6.81
N THR A 84 2.67 4.65 6.68
CA THR A 84 3.52 5.52 7.51
C THR A 84 4.28 6.51 6.65
N THR A 85 4.78 7.58 7.27
CA THR A 85 5.67 8.55 6.60
C THR A 85 7.12 8.09 6.53
N LYS A 86 7.48 7.02 7.26
CA LYS A 86 8.83 6.47 7.32
C LYS A 86 9.02 5.31 6.32
N GLY A 87 7.96 4.55 6.06
CA GLY A 87 8.01 3.32 5.29
C GLY A 87 8.96 2.29 5.90
N VAL A 88 9.59 1.50 5.02
CA VAL A 88 10.63 0.55 5.42
C VAL A 88 11.95 1.25 5.73
N ASN A 89 12.55 0.92 6.87
CA ASN A 89 13.85 1.46 7.24
C ASN A 89 14.95 0.85 6.36
N LEU A 90 15.87 1.68 5.87
CA LEU A 90 16.92 1.23 4.96
C LEU A 90 18.10 0.57 5.68
N PHE A 91 18.33 0.84 6.97
CA PHE A 91 19.39 0.23 7.78
C PHE A 91 19.02 0.24 9.26
#